data_AF-A0A7Y6YS10-F1
#
_entry.id   AF-A0A7Y6YS10-F1
#
_cell.length_a   1.000
_cell.length_b   1.000
_cell.length_c   1.000
_cell.angle_alpha   90.00
_cell.angle_beta   90.00
_cell.angle_gamma   90.00
#
_symmetry.space_group_name_H-M   'P 1'
#
loop_
_entity.id
_entity.type
_entity.pdbx_description
1 polymer ?
#
loop_
_entity_poly.entity_id
_entity_poly.type
_entity_poly.pdbx_seq_one_letter_code
_entity_poly.pdbx_strand_id
1 'polypeptide(L)'
;MDLLKCSVFFLVFTLAGAGVMAGPRFQCSLTPISGTAWIPRDVSFHFSDDFKTAEITDMAFGVPVMAKVERYSETSFALNWALPRLAVAGHAGLPGPRFRAVLNTSNLKISLQAVRKGKDEVLPRGSGKCQVDQGLSLLAHSDG
;
A
#
# COMPACT_ATOMS: atom_id res chain seq x y z
N MET A 1 -56.32 -17.52 -27.72
CA MET A 1 -55.09 -17.02 -28.36
C MET A 1 -54.49 -16.01 -27.40
N ASP A 2 -53.65 -16.51 -26.49
CA ASP A 2 -53.11 -15.77 -25.35
C ASP A 2 -52.05 -14.75 -25.80
N LEU A 3 -52.29 -13.50 -25.43
CA LEU A 3 -51.42 -12.37 -25.73
C LEU A 3 -50.24 -12.33 -24.75
N LEU A 4 -49.06 -12.47 -25.35
CA LEU A 4 -47.72 -12.08 -24.92
C LEU A 4 -47.53 -11.63 -23.46
N LYS A 5 -46.88 -12.52 -22.71
CA LYS A 5 -46.24 -12.28 -21.42
C LYS A 5 -45.05 -11.31 -21.61
N CYS A 6 -45.24 -10.02 -21.31
CA CYS A 6 -44.16 -9.03 -21.24
C CYS A 6 -43.22 -9.35 -20.07
N SER A 7 -42.11 -10.03 -20.38
CA SER A 7 -41.03 -10.27 -19.44
C SER A 7 -40.15 -9.02 -19.36
N VAL A 8 -40.26 -8.26 -18.26
CA VAL A 8 -39.35 -7.16 -17.94
C VAL A 8 -38.08 -7.77 -17.34
N PHE A 9 -37.04 -7.92 -18.16
CA PHE A 9 -35.69 -8.21 -17.67
C PHE A 9 -35.14 -6.95 -17.00
N PHE A 10 -35.21 -6.88 -15.67
CA PHE A 10 -34.43 -5.91 -14.89
C PHE A 10 -32.95 -6.31 -14.98
N LEU A 11 -32.20 -5.60 -15.81
CA LEU A 11 -30.77 -5.75 -15.96
C LEU A 11 -30.10 -5.06 -14.77
N VAL A 12 -29.91 -5.81 -13.68
CA VAL A 12 -29.18 -5.35 -12.49
C VAL A 12 -27.70 -5.27 -12.86
N PHE A 13 -27.24 -4.07 -13.22
CA PHE A 13 -25.81 -3.77 -13.30
C PHE A 13 -25.23 -3.80 -11.88
N THR A 14 -24.67 -4.95 -11.48
CA THR A 14 -23.77 -5.01 -10.34
C THR A 14 -22.46 -4.31 -10.73
N LEU A 15 -22.36 -3.00 -10.48
CA LEU A 15 -21.06 -2.34 -10.43
C LEU A 15 -20.29 -2.98 -9.28
N ALA A 16 -19.43 -3.94 -9.62
CA ALA A 16 -18.35 -4.37 -8.75
C ALA A 16 -17.46 -3.14 -8.54
N GLY A 17 -17.65 -2.47 -7.41
CA GLY A 17 -16.83 -1.32 -7.02
C GLY A 17 -15.39 -1.78 -6.86
N ALA A 18 -14.59 -1.61 -7.91
CA ALA A 18 -13.16 -1.48 -7.75
C ALA A 18 -12.97 -0.20 -6.93
N GLY A 19 -12.69 -0.36 -5.63
CA GLY A 19 -12.43 0.77 -4.75
C GLY A 19 -11.23 1.54 -5.31
N VAL A 20 -11.50 2.67 -5.96
CA VAL A 20 -10.46 3.56 -6.44
C VAL A 20 -9.79 4.14 -5.21
N MET A 21 -8.49 3.87 -5.07
CA MET A 21 -7.64 4.60 -4.15
C MET A 21 -7.50 6.01 -4.71
N ALA A 22 -8.07 7.02 -4.04
CA ALA A 22 -8.02 8.42 -4.46
C ALA A 22 -7.25 9.30 -3.47
N GLY A 23 -6.66 8.69 -2.44
CA GLY A 23 -5.93 9.39 -1.39
C GLY A 23 -4.53 9.79 -1.86
N PRO A 24 -3.75 10.46 -0.99
CA PRO A 24 -2.42 10.91 -1.37
C PRO A 24 -1.49 9.75 -1.68
N ARG A 25 -0.60 9.99 -2.63
CA ARG A 25 0.50 9.09 -2.98
C ARG A 25 1.81 9.63 -2.43
N PHE A 26 2.60 8.76 -1.82
CA PHE A 26 3.92 9.06 -1.29
C PHE A 26 4.96 8.15 -1.94
N GLN A 27 5.96 8.76 -2.57
CA GLN A 27 7.13 8.05 -3.08
C GLN A 27 8.26 8.17 -2.05
N CYS A 28 8.81 7.06 -1.58
CA CYS A 28 9.82 7.05 -0.53
C CYS A 28 11.09 6.35 -0.99
N SER A 29 12.24 6.97 -0.68
CA SER A 29 13.57 6.36 -0.82
C SER A 29 14.14 6.04 0.56
N LEU A 30 14.51 4.78 0.77
CA LEU A 30 14.93 4.19 2.02
C LEU A 30 16.40 3.76 1.97
N THR A 31 17.10 3.95 3.09
CA THR A 31 18.45 3.43 3.32
C THR A 31 18.39 2.36 4.41
N PRO A 32 18.94 1.15 4.19
CA PRO A 32 19.06 0.15 5.25
C PRO A 32 19.95 0.63 6.39
N ILE A 33 19.50 0.44 7.62
CA ILE A 33 20.24 0.73 8.87
C ILE A 33 20.87 -0.55 9.43
N SER A 34 20.11 -1.64 9.41
CA SER A 34 20.53 -2.95 9.91
C SER A 34 19.84 -4.01 9.08
N GLY A 35 20.52 -5.10 8.70
CA GLY A 35 19.96 -6.13 7.83
C GLY A 35 19.55 -5.56 6.47
N THR A 36 20.35 -5.81 5.43
CA THR A 36 20.07 -5.26 4.08
C THR A 36 19.00 -6.04 3.33
N ALA A 37 18.79 -7.31 3.68
CA ALA A 37 17.75 -8.11 3.07
C ALA A 37 16.36 -7.52 3.41
N TRP A 38 15.48 -7.41 2.41
CA TRP A 38 14.07 -7.01 2.54
C TRP A 38 13.77 -5.52 2.76
N ILE A 39 14.77 -4.66 2.94
CA ILE A 39 14.54 -3.21 2.96
C ILE A 39 14.60 -2.70 1.52
N PRO A 40 13.46 -2.28 0.93
CA PRO A 40 13.48 -1.79 -0.43
C PRO A 40 14.20 -0.46 -0.51
N ARG A 41 14.82 -0.17 -1.65
CA ARG A 41 15.43 1.16 -1.89
C ARG A 41 14.38 2.21 -2.19
N ASP A 42 13.38 1.86 -2.99
CA ASP A 42 12.31 2.76 -3.38
C ASP A 42 10.96 2.06 -3.23
N VAL A 43 9.98 2.74 -2.66
CA VAL A 43 8.64 2.21 -2.43
C VAL A 43 7.61 3.32 -2.55
N SER A 44 6.49 3.00 -3.17
CA SER A 44 5.35 3.90 -3.31
C SER A 44 4.22 3.47 -2.38
N PHE A 45 3.62 4.41 -1.68
CA PHE A 45 2.42 4.22 -0.88
C PHE A 45 1.29 5.07 -1.45
N HIS A 46 0.22 4.45 -1.90
CA HIS A 46 -1.01 5.14 -2.26
C HIS A 46 -1.99 4.94 -1.11
N PHE A 47 -2.53 5.99 -0.51
CA PHE A 47 -3.49 5.86 0.61
C PHE A 47 -4.93 5.81 0.11
N SER A 48 -5.81 5.17 0.87
CA SER A 48 -7.25 5.38 0.73
C SER A 48 -7.63 6.78 1.24
N ASP A 49 -8.76 7.31 0.77
CA ASP A 49 -9.25 8.64 1.18
C ASP A 49 -9.48 8.76 2.69
N ASP A 50 -9.85 7.65 3.33
CA ASP A 50 -10.08 7.58 4.77
C ASP A 50 -8.82 7.22 5.58
N PHE A 51 -7.67 7.06 4.92
CA PHE A 51 -6.39 6.69 5.51
C PHE A 51 -6.44 5.42 6.38
N LYS A 52 -7.33 4.46 6.06
CA LYS A 52 -7.38 3.15 6.75
C LYS A 52 -6.60 2.07 6.03
N THR A 53 -6.36 2.23 4.73
CA THR A 53 -5.56 1.31 3.94
C THR A 53 -4.57 2.07 3.07
N ALA A 54 -3.51 1.37 2.65
CA ALA A 54 -2.58 1.87 1.66
C ALA A 54 -2.18 0.74 0.71
N GLU A 55 -2.15 1.02 -0.59
CA GLU A 55 -1.54 0.13 -1.57
C GLU A 55 -0.05 0.44 -1.65
N ILE A 56 0.75 -0.61 -1.54
CA ILE A 56 2.21 -0.54 -1.58
C ILE A 56 2.68 -1.12 -2.89
N THR A 57 3.40 -0.31 -3.66
CA THR A 57 4.07 -0.74 -4.89
C THR A 57 5.58 -0.66 -4.70
N ASP A 58 6.25 -1.77 -4.96
CA ASP A 58 7.70 -1.89 -4.98
C ASP A 58 8.09 -2.77 -6.16
N MET A 59 9.06 -2.31 -6.95
CA MET A 59 9.59 -3.05 -8.10
C MET A 59 10.14 -4.42 -7.72
N ALA A 60 10.66 -4.59 -6.49
CA ALA A 60 11.22 -5.84 -6.02
C ALA A 60 10.16 -6.92 -5.74
N PHE A 61 8.92 -6.52 -5.41
CA PHE A 61 7.85 -7.46 -5.07
C PHE A 61 7.03 -7.91 -6.29
N GLY A 62 7.09 -7.17 -7.41
CA GLY A 62 6.42 -7.49 -8.67
C GLY A 62 4.88 -7.42 -8.63
N VAL A 63 4.27 -7.25 -7.46
CA VAL A 63 2.83 -7.11 -7.25
C VAL A 63 2.52 -6.02 -6.21
N PRO A 64 1.46 -5.21 -6.39
CA PRO A 64 0.97 -4.33 -5.34
C PRO A 64 0.48 -5.11 -4.12
N VAL A 65 0.70 -4.58 -2.92
CA VAL A 65 0.30 -5.22 -1.65
C VAL A 65 -0.46 -4.23 -0.78
N MET A 66 -1.58 -4.69 -0.21
CA MET A 66 -2.37 -3.85 0.70
C MET A 66 -1.79 -3.85 2.11
N ALA A 67 -1.65 -2.66 2.68
CA ALA A 67 -1.33 -2.40 4.07
C ALA A 67 -2.54 -1.92 4.84
N LYS A 68 -2.64 -2.38 6.09
CA LYS A 68 -3.49 -1.77 7.10
C LYS A 68 -2.81 -0.51 7.62
N VAL A 69 -3.53 0.59 7.67
CA VAL A 69 -3.06 1.87 8.19
C VAL A 69 -3.74 2.15 9.52
N GLU A 70 -2.94 2.52 10.51
CA GLU A 70 -3.39 2.96 11.82
C GLU A 70 -2.82 4.34 12.10
N ARG A 71 -3.67 5.30 12.45
CA ARG A 71 -3.23 6.63 12.84
C ARG A 71 -2.52 6.53 14.20
N TYR A 72 -1.23 6.89 14.23
CA TYR A 72 -0.42 6.92 15.45
C TYR A 72 -0.44 8.30 16.12
N SER A 73 -0.47 9.37 15.32
CA SER A 73 -0.71 10.74 15.77
C SER A 73 -1.39 11.54 14.65
N GLU A 74 -1.63 12.84 14.84
CA GLU A 74 -2.21 13.71 13.80
C GLU A 74 -1.45 13.64 12.47
N THR A 75 -0.12 13.52 12.54
CA THR A 75 0.78 13.55 11.38
C THR A 75 1.55 12.26 11.18
N SER A 76 1.32 11.21 11.97
CA SER A 76 2.06 9.95 11.87
C SER A 76 1.12 8.77 11.68
N PHE A 77 1.42 7.94 10.69
CA PHE A 77 0.63 6.76 10.32
C PHE A 77 1.51 5.51 10.39
N ALA A 78 1.03 4.50 11.12
CA ALA A 78 1.64 3.19 11.15
C ALA A 78 1.04 2.32 10.04
N LEU A 79 1.89 1.73 9.20
CA LEU A 79 1.50 0.84 8.12
C LEU A 79 1.96 -0.58 8.45
N ASN A 80 1.08 -1.56 8.28
CA ASN A 80 1.39 -2.97 8.51
C ASN A 80 0.94 -3.82 7.33
N TRP A 81 1.83 -4.62 6.76
CA TRP A 81 1.52 -5.54 5.67
C TRP A 81 2.36 -6.81 5.75
N ALA A 82 2.04 -7.78 4.90
CA ALA A 82 2.82 -9.00 4.74
C ALA A 82 2.93 -9.32 3.25
N LEU A 83 4.09 -9.79 2.81
CA LEU A 83 4.22 -10.26 1.43
C LEU A 83 3.51 -11.61 1.27
N PRO A 84 2.78 -11.81 0.16
CA PRO A 84 2.25 -13.13 -0.16
C PRO A 84 3.43 -14.11 -0.35
N ARG A 85 3.24 -15.38 0.02
CA ARG A 85 4.30 -16.42 -0.03
C ARG A 85 4.94 -16.58 -1.43
N LEU A 86 4.21 -16.20 -2.47
CA LEU A 86 4.64 -16.29 -3.87
C LEU A 86 5.48 -15.09 -4.34
N ALA A 87 5.45 -13.95 -3.62
CA ALA A 87 6.20 -12.75 -3.99
C ALA A 87 7.68 -12.79 -3.53
N VAL A 88 8.12 -13.92 -2.97
CA VAL A 88 9.50 -14.12 -2.53
C VAL A 88 10.17 -15.13 -3.46
N ALA A 89 10.84 -14.63 -4.50
CA ALA A 89 11.75 -15.45 -5.30
C ALA A 89 12.85 -16.04 -4.38
N GLY A 90 12.96 -17.37 -4.34
CA GLY A 90 14.03 -18.08 -3.62
C GLY A 90 13.75 -18.55 -2.19
N HIS A 91 12.57 -18.29 -1.60
CA HIS A 91 12.22 -18.83 -0.26
C HIS A 91 10.85 -19.55 -0.25
N ALA A 92 10.58 -20.33 -1.29
CA ALA A 92 9.36 -21.13 -1.40
C ALA A 92 9.14 -21.97 -0.12
N GLY A 93 8.04 -21.70 0.59
CA GLY A 93 7.64 -22.42 1.80
C GLY A 93 7.76 -21.65 3.13
N LEU A 94 8.52 -20.55 3.19
CA LEU A 94 8.55 -19.70 4.38
C LEU A 94 7.43 -18.65 4.36
N PRO A 95 6.81 -18.31 5.51
CA PRO A 95 5.92 -17.17 5.57
C PRO A 95 6.69 -15.91 5.16
N GLY A 96 6.16 -15.16 4.19
CA GLY A 96 6.75 -13.89 3.75
C GLY A 96 6.95 -12.93 4.93
N PRO A 97 7.96 -12.05 4.88
CA PRO A 97 8.19 -11.11 5.96
C PRO A 97 6.96 -10.24 6.18
N ARG A 98 6.67 -9.98 7.46
CA ARG A 98 5.70 -8.94 7.85
C ARG A 98 6.47 -7.64 7.96
N PHE A 99 5.89 -6.57 7.49
CA PHE A 99 6.49 -5.26 7.54
C PHE A 99 5.68 -4.35 8.43
N ARG A 100 6.41 -3.49 9.13
CA ARG A 100 5.86 -2.37 9.88
C ARG A 100 6.59 -1.12 9.46
N ALA A 101 5.87 -0.10 9.07
CA ALA A 101 6.43 1.22 8.80
C ALA A 101 5.70 2.30 9.58
N VAL A 102 6.39 3.42 9.80
CA VAL A 102 5.79 4.65 10.33
C VAL A 102 6.15 5.77 9.38
N LEU A 103 5.14 6.35 8.74
CA LEU A 103 5.27 7.52 7.88
C LEU A 103 4.81 8.75 8.65
N ASN A 104 5.67 9.76 8.75
CA ASN A 104 5.27 11.07 9.23
C ASN A 104 5.00 11.99 8.03
N THR A 105 3.76 12.44 7.88
CA THR A 105 3.31 13.26 6.75
C THR A 105 3.68 14.73 6.87
N SER A 106 4.07 15.22 8.05
CA SER A 106 4.48 16.63 8.22
C SER A 106 5.95 16.87 7.85
N ASN A 107 6.83 15.90 8.12
CA ASN A 107 8.25 15.99 7.79
C ASN A 107 8.69 15.01 6.69
N LEU A 108 7.75 14.23 6.16
CA LEU A 108 7.95 13.25 5.09
C LEU A 108 9.06 12.23 5.38
N LYS A 109 9.26 11.87 6.64
CA LYS A 109 10.20 10.80 7.02
C LYS A 109 9.46 9.48 7.19
N ILE A 110 10.14 8.41 6.83
CA ILE A 110 9.64 7.05 7.03
C ILE A 110 10.68 6.19 7.75
N SER A 111 10.19 5.30 8.61
CA SER A 111 10.95 4.20 9.19
C SER A 111 10.26 2.89 8.84
N LEU A 112 11.02 1.87 8.44
CA LEU A 112 10.52 0.57 8.00
C LEU A 112 11.29 -0.54 8.70
N GLN A 113 10.56 -1.56 9.15
CA GLN A 113 11.10 -2.75 9.78
C GLN A 113 10.49 -4.01 9.16
N ALA A 114 11.34 -4.96 8.78
CA ALA A 114 10.91 -6.29 8.36
C ALA A 114 11.00 -7.26 9.55
N VAL A 115 9.90 -7.98 9.81
CA VAL A 115 9.76 -8.96 10.88
C VAL A 115 9.62 -10.35 10.24
N ARG A 116 10.55 -11.24 10.56
CA ARG A 116 10.47 -12.67 10.19
C ARG A 116 10.17 -13.49 11.44
N LYS A 117 9.40 -14.58 11.27
CA LYS A 117 9.27 -15.60 12.31
C LYS A 117 10.51 -16.50 12.27
N GLY A 118 11.35 -16.44 13.29
CA GLY A 118 12.49 -17.34 13.49
C GLY A 118 13.78 -16.61 13.88
N LYS A 119 14.29 -16.96 15.07
CA LYS A 119 15.56 -16.61 15.75
C LYS A 119 15.92 -15.14 15.92
N ASP A 120 16.63 -14.89 17.03
CA ASP A 120 17.04 -13.61 17.63
C ASP A 120 18.03 -12.77 16.80
N GLU A 121 17.86 -12.74 15.48
CA GLU A 121 18.65 -11.88 14.62
C GLU A 121 18.11 -10.44 14.62
N VAL A 122 19.04 -9.49 14.45
CA VAL A 122 18.73 -8.07 14.29
C VAL A 122 17.75 -7.91 13.13
N LEU A 123 16.53 -7.51 13.45
CA LEU A 123 15.48 -7.32 12.47
C LEU A 123 15.91 -6.29 11.41
N PRO A 124 15.76 -6.58 10.11
CA PRO A 124 16.05 -5.61 9.07
C PRO A 124 15.28 -4.30 9.30
N ARG A 125 15.98 -3.17 9.23
CA ARG A 125 15.44 -1.83 9.42
C ARG A 125 16.00 -0.90 8.38
N GLY A 126 15.16 0.04 7.94
CA GLY A 126 15.57 1.15 7.10
C GLY A 126 14.85 2.42 7.50
N SER A 127 15.41 3.55 7.10
CA SER A 127 14.74 4.85 7.20
C SER A 127 14.98 5.66 5.94
N GLY A 128 14.10 6.62 5.70
CA GLY A 128 14.06 7.30 4.42
C GLY A 128 13.33 8.62 4.44
N LYS A 129 13.33 9.25 3.28
CA LYS A 129 12.53 10.43 2.99
C LYS A 129 11.50 10.09 1.92
N CYS A 130 10.37 10.75 2.01
CA CYS A 130 9.28 10.63 1.09
C CYS A 130 9.00 11.97 0.41
N GLN A 131 8.28 11.91 -0.69
CA GLN A 131 7.72 13.05 -1.40
C GLN A 131 6.26 12.73 -1.71
N VAL A 132 5.40 13.75 -1.68
CA VAL A 132 4.01 13.61 -2.13
C VAL A 132 4.02 13.66 -3.65
N ASP A 133 3.47 12.63 -4.27
CA ASP A 133 3.24 12.61 -5.72
C ASP A 133 1.94 13.37 -6.00
N GLN A 134 2.05 14.60 -6.53
CA GLN A 134 0.96 15.55 -6.69
C GLN A 134 0.11 15.31 -7.96
N GLY A 135 0.00 14.08 -8.44
CA GLY A 135 -0.60 13.72 -9.72
C GLY A 135 -2.08 14.10 -9.97
N LEU A 136 -2.78 14.75 -9.04
CA LEU A 136 -4.20 15.12 -9.19
C LEU A 136 -4.55 16.59 -8.87
N SER A 137 -3.59 17.44 -8.47
CA SER A 137 -3.91 18.85 -8.18
C SER A 137 -4.03 19.75 -9.41
N LEU A 138 -3.67 19.28 -10.61
CA LEU A 138 -3.68 20.11 -11.83
C LEU A 138 -4.95 20.00 -12.68
N LEU A 139 -5.88 19.09 -12.37
CA LEU A 139 -7.12 18.92 -13.17
C LEU A 139 -8.36 19.56 -12.54
N ALA A 140 -8.27 20.09 -11.32
CA ALA A 140 -9.40 20.76 -10.65
C ALA A 140 -9.39 22.29 -10.77
N HIS A 141 -8.50 22.87 -11.59
CA HIS A 141 -8.34 24.33 -11.72
C HIS A 141 -8.62 24.87 -13.14
N SER A 142 -9.21 24.07 -14.02
CA SER A 142 -9.58 24.49 -15.38
C SER A 142 -11.08 24.33 -15.63
N ASP A 143 -11.90 24.96 -14.80
CA ASP A 143 -13.28 25.32 -15.14
C ASP A 143 -13.54 26.70 -14.52
N GLY A 144 -13.15 27.73 -15.26
CA GLY A 144 -13.46 29.14 -15.01
C GLY A 144 -14.06 29.76 -16.26
#